data_AF-A0A7W6PH22-F1
#
_entry.id   AF-A0A7W6PH22-F1
#
_cell.length_a   1.000
_cell.length_b   1.000
_cell.length_c   1.000
_cell.angle_alpha   90.00
_cell.angle_beta   90.00
_cell.angle_gamma   90.00
#
_symmetry.space_group_name_H-M   'P 1'
#
loop_
_entity.id
_entity.type
_entity.pdbx_description
1 polymer ?
#
loop_
_entity_poly.entity_id
_entity_poly.type
_entity_poly.pdbx_seq_one_letter_code
_entity_poly.pdbx_strand_id
1 'polypeptide(L)'
;MQSNVCLPILAALAFSTLAGCSQQAPATTPKEAPAPEATHSDQNKTAGTTIELAPGLPGVGDLNNRDAPNGRYRAIPAEVATALLSLPMAPLQVPRPLLKQILGREGYVVEVSRGSSPPEFRITSIRSSGADYALWVRTFRGQSPDIAGYLVHISAACSQLVGLPSDDTTEAAKRECAKPGRKGLGTGLRAYRIVDGKVEDVTASIRQPKDALGSELYDRYQAAGAGDAFLDDSRLDQVPVGRWIMELDPEQPLAEDAPRAFDRGMLVHAGFFLWNGNHFENRDTVPARLWPCTDRPSECNKEDRYVTADK
;
A
#
# COMPACT_ATOMS: atom_id res chain seq x y z
N MET A 1 -23.88 38.38 -50.26
CA MET A 1 -23.05 39.57 -50.02
C MET A 1 -21.70 39.10 -49.48
N GLN A 2 -20.68 39.45 -50.26
CA GLN A 2 -19.23 39.48 -50.02
C GLN A 2 -18.59 38.76 -48.81
N SER A 3 -17.68 37.86 -49.21
CA SER A 3 -16.52 37.23 -48.60
C SER A 3 -15.58 38.10 -47.74
N ASN A 4 -14.84 37.44 -46.84
CA ASN A 4 -13.36 37.42 -46.72
C ASN A 4 -13.00 36.49 -45.52
N VAL A 5 -12.35 35.31 -45.60
CA VAL A 5 -11.19 34.75 -46.32
C VAL A 5 -9.81 35.15 -45.74
N CYS A 6 -9.19 34.13 -45.15
CA CYS A 6 -7.77 33.73 -45.09
C CYS A 6 -6.67 34.47 -44.29
N LEU A 7 -6.06 33.67 -43.39
CA LEU A 7 -4.63 33.56 -43.03
C LEU A 7 -3.70 33.52 -44.26
N PRO A 8 -2.38 33.87 -44.18
CA PRO A 8 -1.37 32.95 -43.59
C PRO A 8 -0.03 33.53 -43.02
N ILE A 9 0.56 32.78 -42.06
CA ILE A 9 1.95 32.24 -41.95
C ILE A 9 3.25 33.11 -42.03
N LEU A 10 4.12 32.85 -41.02
CA LEU A 10 5.62 32.88 -40.90
C LEU A 10 6.41 34.20 -40.81
N ALA A 11 7.21 34.34 -39.74
CA ALA A 11 8.69 34.32 -39.80
C ALA A 11 9.35 34.34 -38.41
N ALA A 12 10.40 33.53 -38.24
CA ALA A 12 11.36 33.52 -37.14
C ALA A 12 12.58 34.38 -37.48
N LEU A 13 13.27 34.94 -36.47
CA LEU A 13 14.64 35.45 -36.58
C LEU A 13 15.36 35.39 -35.23
N ALA A 14 16.61 34.92 -35.28
CA ALA A 14 17.57 34.81 -34.19
C ALA A 14 18.74 35.81 -34.41
N PHE A 15 19.65 35.86 -33.42
CA PHE A 15 21.04 36.37 -33.38
C PHE A 15 21.35 37.58 -32.47
N SER A 16 21.96 37.24 -31.32
CA SER A 16 23.28 37.63 -30.82
C SER A 16 23.79 39.07 -30.95
N THR A 17 24.14 39.67 -29.80
CA THR A 17 25.33 40.53 -29.67
C THR A 17 26.10 40.24 -28.37
N LEU A 18 27.41 40.08 -28.55
CA LEU A 18 28.48 40.00 -27.55
C LEU A 18 28.95 41.42 -27.18
N ALA A 19 29.22 41.64 -25.89
CA ALA A 19 30.24 42.54 -25.36
C ALA A 19 30.53 42.04 -23.93
N GLY A 20 31.74 41.74 -23.47
CA GLY A 20 33.07 42.11 -23.93
C GLY A 20 33.78 42.92 -22.83
N CYS A 21 34.69 42.24 -22.10
CA CYS A 21 35.83 42.79 -21.35
C CYS A 21 35.53 43.61 -20.06
N SER A 22 36.32 43.61 -18.99
CA SER A 22 37.55 42.91 -18.62
C SER A 22 37.80 43.08 -17.11
N GLN A 23 38.47 42.08 -16.57
CA GLN A 23 39.34 41.99 -15.37
C GLN A 23 39.77 43.29 -14.65
N GLN A 24 39.81 43.24 -13.31
CA GLN A 24 41.08 43.29 -12.53
C GLN A 24 40.86 43.15 -11.02
N ALA A 25 41.55 42.19 -10.41
CA ALA A 25 42.06 42.24 -9.03
C ALA A 25 43.57 42.63 -9.11
N PRO A 26 44.36 42.78 -8.02
CA PRO A 26 44.09 42.62 -6.58
C PRO A 26 44.71 43.73 -5.68
N ALA A 27 44.48 43.70 -4.36
CA ALA A 27 45.48 44.12 -3.36
C ALA A 27 45.12 43.65 -1.94
N THR A 28 46.17 43.26 -1.20
CA THR A 28 46.24 42.58 0.11
C THR A 28 46.08 43.48 1.35
N THR A 29 45.66 42.84 2.44
CA THR A 29 45.48 43.16 3.88
C THR A 29 46.70 43.79 4.62
N PRO A 30 46.57 44.44 5.83
CA PRO A 30 46.48 43.73 7.14
C PRO A 30 45.89 44.44 8.41
N LYS A 31 45.68 43.61 9.48
CA LYS A 31 45.59 43.89 10.96
C LYS A 31 44.27 44.54 11.49
N GLU A 32 43.69 44.28 12.67
CA GLU A 32 44.02 43.58 13.95
C GLU A 32 42.70 43.38 14.76
N ALA A 33 42.63 42.41 15.68
CA ALA A 33 41.42 42.04 16.47
C ALA A 33 41.12 42.99 17.66
N PRO A 34 39.90 42.91 18.26
CA PRO A 34 39.81 42.27 19.59
C PRO A 34 38.55 41.39 19.81
N ALA A 35 38.58 40.65 20.94
CA ALA A 35 37.69 39.54 21.34
C ALA A 35 36.52 39.99 22.29
N PRO A 36 35.85 39.11 23.07
CA PRO A 36 34.50 38.60 22.82
C PRO A 36 33.47 38.89 23.95
N GLU A 37 32.17 38.77 23.66
CA GLU A 37 31.00 38.47 24.52
C GLU A 37 29.75 39.00 23.77
N ALA A 38 28.60 38.33 23.64
CA ALA A 38 27.89 37.58 24.66
C ALA A 38 27.06 36.43 24.06
N THR A 39 26.94 35.40 24.90
CA THR A 39 26.01 34.28 24.89
C THR A 39 24.56 34.73 24.69
N HIS A 40 23.87 34.17 23.69
CA HIS A 40 22.40 34.13 23.68
C HIS A 40 21.91 32.69 23.64
N SER A 41 21.55 32.24 24.84
CA SER A 41 20.50 31.32 25.24
C SER A 41 19.83 30.49 24.14
N ASP A 42 19.92 29.18 24.35
CA ASP A 42 18.95 28.17 23.93
C ASP A 42 17.52 28.71 23.95
N GLN A 43 16.88 28.70 22.78
CA GLN A 43 15.45 28.48 22.68
C GLN A 43 15.22 27.18 21.95
N ASN A 44 15.08 26.17 22.79
CA ASN A 44 14.55 24.85 22.51
C ASN A 44 13.17 24.98 21.85
N LYS A 45 13.16 25.08 20.51
CA LYS A 45 11.94 24.92 19.72
C LYS A 45 11.80 23.43 19.46
N THR A 46 11.18 22.74 20.41
CA THR A 46 10.64 21.40 20.21
C THR A 46 9.60 21.52 19.10
N ALA A 47 10.05 21.41 17.85
CA ALA A 47 9.18 21.15 16.73
C ALA A 47 8.52 19.81 17.05
N GLY A 48 7.25 19.86 17.46
CA GLY A 48 6.39 18.69 17.45
C GLY A 48 6.32 18.23 16.01
N THR A 49 7.21 17.31 15.63
CA THR A 49 7.13 16.62 14.35
C THR A 49 5.85 15.78 14.43
N THR A 50 4.76 16.31 13.90
CA THR A 50 3.63 15.48 13.50
C THR A 50 4.21 14.49 12.50
N ILE A 51 4.47 13.26 12.94
CA ILE A 51 4.91 12.19 12.04
C ILE A 51 3.73 11.95 11.11
N GLU A 52 3.84 12.44 9.88
CA GLU A 52 2.87 12.17 8.83
C GLU A 52 2.91 10.66 8.55
N LEU A 53 1.83 9.97 8.89
CA LEU A 53 1.72 8.53 8.66
C LEU A 53 1.62 8.29 7.16
N ALA A 54 2.37 7.31 6.66
CA ALA A 54 2.24 6.88 5.28
C ALA A 54 0.77 6.54 4.96
N PRO A 55 0.28 6.87 3.75
CA PRO A 55 -1.03 6.42 3.32
C PRO A 55 -1.08 4.89 3.35
N GLY A 56 -2.25 4.32 3.67
CA GLY A 56 -2.42 2.87 3.52
C GLY A 56 -2.41 2.48 2.05
N LEU A 57 -2.12 1.22 1.81
CA LEU A 57 -2.24 0.63 0.48
C LEU A 57 -3.72 0.33 0.19
N PRO A 58 -4.11 0.19 -1.09
CA PRO A 58 -5.43 -0.28 -1.42
C PRO A 58 -5.73 -1.66 -0.82
N GLY A 59 -7.00 -1.94 -0.62
CA GLY A 59 -7.46 -3.20 -0.05
C GLY A 59 -7.24 -4.41 -0.96
N VAL A 60 -7.56 -5.59 -0.43
CA VAL A 60 -7.69 -6.81 -1.24
C VAL A 60 -9.02 -6.82 -1.99
N GLY A 61 -9.09 -7.56 -3.09
CA GLY A 61 -10.28 -7.65 -3.93
C GLY A 61 -11.50 -8.20 -3.17
N ASP A 62 -11.31 -9.23 -2.35
CA ASP A 62 -12.37 -9.76 -1.50
C ASP A 62 -11.89 -10.01 -0.06
N LEU A 63 -12.25 -9.08 0.84
CA LEU A 63 -12.02 -9.24 2.28
C LEU A 63 -12.75 -10.45 2.86
N ASN A 64 -13.77 -10.97 2.18
CA ASN A 64 -14.59 -12.12 2.55
C ASN A 64 -14.20 -13.42 1.87
N ASN A 65 -13.06 -13.50 1.19
CA ASN A 65 -12.64 -14.73 0.52
C ASN A 65 -12.58 -15.89 1.55
N ARG A 66 -13.44 -16.91 1.37
CA ARG A 66 -13.58 -18.08 2.25
C ARG A 66 -13.69 -19.39 1.46
N ASP A 67 -13.12 -19.43 0.26
CA ASP A 67 -13.20 -20.58 -0.64
C ASP A 67 -11.91 -21.42 -0.71
N ALA A 68 -10.92 -21.10 0.14
CA ALA A 68 -9.66 -21.84 0.21
C ALA A 68 -9.89 -23.32 0.62
N PRO A 69 -9.34 -24.31 -0.10
CA PRO A 69 -9.59 -25.74 0.14
C PRO A 69 -9.26 -26.23 1.57
N ASN A 70 -8.28 -25.59 2.21
CA ASN A 70 -7.79 -25.93 3.55
C ASN A 70 -8.16 -24.86 4.61
N GLY A 71 -9.04 -23.93 4.27
CA GLY A 71 -9.53 -22.92 5.20
C GLY A 71 -10.66 -23.43 6.09
N ARG A 72 -10.66 -23.00 7.35
CA ARG A 72 -11.69 -23.38 8.33
C ARG A 72 -11.93 -22.29 9.35
N TYR A 73 -13.17 -22.21 9.84
CA TYR A 73 -13.48 -21.38 11.00
C TYR A 73 -12.86 -21.98 12.25
N ARG A 74 -12.04 -21.18 12.93
CA ARG A 74 -11.44 -21.50 14.23
C ARG A 74 -10.97 -20.23 14.92
N ALA A 75 -10.52 -20.37 16.16
CA ALA A 75 -9.81 -19.30 16.85
C ALA A 75 -8.60 -18.83 16.02
N ILE A 76 -8.40 -17.51 15.97
CA ILE A 76 -7.20 -16.90 15.38
C ILE A 76 -5.98 -17.43 16.16
N PRO A 77 -4.91 -17.90 15.48
CA PRO A 77 -3.72 -18.41 16.16
C PRO A 77 -3.17 -17.40 17.17
N ALA A 78 -2.82 -17.86 18.38
CA ALA A 78 -2.48 -17.01 19.51
C ALA A 78 -1.24 -16.14 19.24
N GLU A 79 -0.28 -16.67 18.49
CA GLU A 79 0.90 -15.97 18.01
C GLU A 79 0.54 -14.82 17.06
N VAL A 80 -0.44 -15.03 16.17
CA VAL A 80 -0.91 -13.99 15.25
C VAL A 80 -1.70 -12.93 16.02
N ALA A 81 -2.59 -13.33 16.92
CA ALA A 81 -3.34 -12.39 17.76
C ALA A 81 -2.40 -11.51 18.62
N THR A 82 -1.39 -12.13 19.24
CA THR A 82 -0.36 -11.42 20.01
C THR A 82 0.41 -10.42 19.14
N ALA A 83 0.85 -10.84 17.95
CA ALA A 83 1.53 -9.96 17.01
C ALA A 83 0.65 -8.77 16.60
N LEU A 84 -0.62 -9.00 16.24
CA LEU A 84 -1.55 -7.95 15.84
C LEU A 84 -1.80 -6.94 16.97
N LEU A 85 -1.88 -7.39 18.23
CA LEU A 85 -2.03 -6.51 19.39
C LEU A 85 -0.79 -5.67 19.70
N SER A 86 0.38 -6.11 19.23
CA SER A 86 1.65 -5.37 19.37
C SER A 86 1.85 -4.26 18.32
N LEU A 87 1.05 -4.27 17.25
CA LEU A 87 1.18 -3.31 16.15
C LEU A 87 0.91 -1.86 16.60
N PRO A 88 1.53 -0.87 15.94
CA PRO A 88 1.21 0.53 16.17
C PRO A 88 -0.23 0.81 15.72
N MET A 89 -1.05 1.34 16.64
CA MET A 89 -2.48 1.53 16.40
C MET A 89 -2.81 2.81 15.61
N ALA A 90 -1.93 3.82 15.66
CA ALA A 90 -2.17 5.09 14.96
C ALA A 90 -2.34 4.92 13.44
N PRO A 91 -1.51 4.12 12.74
CA PRO A 91 -1.77 3.73 11.36
C PRO A 91 -3.08 2.97 11.15
N LEU A 92 -3.48 2.09 12.08
CA LEU A 92 -4.67 1.25 11.92
C LEU A 92 -6.00 2.01 12.14
N GLN A 93 -5.99 3.07 12.97
CA GLN A 93 -7.17 3.83 13.42
C GLN A 93 -8.25 3.03 14.17
N VAL A 94 -8.08 1.72 14.33
CA VAL A 94 -8.94 0.86 15.14
C VAL A 94 -8.38 0.86 16.57
N PRO A 95 -9.17 1.10 17.62
CA PRO A 95 -8.65 1.15 18.99
C PRO A 95 -8.34 -0.25 19.53
N ARG A 96 -7.41 -0.33 20.48
CA ARG A 96 -6.90 -1.61 21.00
C ARG A 96 -7.98 -2.47 21.68
N PRO A 97 -8.94 -1.93 22.44
CA PRO A 97 -10.05 -2.71 22.99
C PRO A 97 -10.91 -3.36 21.89
N LEU A 98 -11.19 -2.65 20.80
CA LEU A 98 -11.95 -3.19 19.67
C LEU A 98 -11.16 -4.28 18.95
N LEU A 99 -9.86 -4.06 18.72
CA LEU A 99 -9.00 -5.08 18.13
C LEU A 99 -8.99 -6.36 18.97
N LYS A 100 -8.88 -6.26 20.30
CA LYS A 100 -9.00 -7.43 21.20
C LYS A 100 -10.34 -8.16 21.04
N GLN A 101 -11.45 -7.43 20.94
CA GLN A 101 -12.77 -8.04 20.72
C GLN A 101 -12.89 -8.73 19.36
N ILE A 102 -12.31 -8.15 18.30
CA ILE A 102 -12.26 -8.76 16.96
C ILE A 102 -11.43 -10.04 17.00
N LEU A 103 -10.23 -9.99 17.61
CA LEU A 103 -9.31 -11.12 17.67
C LEU A 103 -9.78 -12.26 18.59
N GLY A 104 -10.68 -11.96 19.55
CA GLY A 104 -11.31 -12.96 20.40
C GLY A 104 -12.42 -13.77 19.71
N ARG A 105 -12.77 -13.44 18.47
CA ARG A 105 -13.76 -14.16 17.67
C ARG A 105 -13.09 -15.22 16.80
N GLU A 106 -13.88 -16.16 16.30
CA GLU A 106 -13.41 -17.07 15.27
C GLU A 106 -13.15 -16.31 13.95
N GLY A 107 -12.09 -16.70 13.27
CA GLY A 107 -11.79 -16.30 11.90
C GLY A 107 -11.82 -17.52 10.99
N TYR A 108 -12.07 -17.29 9.71
CA TYR A 108 -11.74 -18.24 8.67
C TYR A 108 -10.22 -18.22 8.47
N VAL A 109 -9.54 -19.28 8.92
CA VAL A 109 -8.08 -19.40 8.94
C VAL A 109 -7.65 -20.41 7.89
N VAL A 110 -6.78 -19.98 6.99
CA VAL A 110 -6.08 -20.80 6.00
C VAL A 110 -4.65 -20.94 6.44
N GLU A 111 -4.17 -22.17 6.55
CA GLU A 111 -2.77 -22.46 6.83
C GLU A 111 -2.00 -22.62 5.52
N VAL A 112 -1.14 -21.65 5.20
CA VAL A 112 -0.38 -21.63 3.95
C VAL A 112 0.77 -22.62 4.09
N SER A 113 0.52 -23.85 3.63
CA SER A 113 1.36 -25.00 3.87
C SER A 113 2.57 -25.01 2.93
N ARG A 114 3.76 -24.75 3.48
CA ARG A 114 5.06 -25.02 2.82
C ARG A 114 5.88 -26.10 3.51
N GLY A 115 5.25 -26.92 4.36
CA GLY A 115 5.95 -27.92 5.16
C GLY A 115 6.95 -27.32 6.18
N SER A 116 6.79 -26.05 6.52
CA SER A 116 7.71 -25.30 7.38
C SER A 116 7.05 -24.86 8.69
N SER A 117 7.81 -24.89 9.79
CA SER A 117 7.42 -24.39 11.11
C SER A 117 8.16 -23.07 11.43
N PRO A 118 7.49 -22.04 11.99
CA PRO A 118 6.04 -21.95 12.21
C PRO A 118 5.26 -21.78 10.89
N PRO A 119 3.97 -22.16 10.88
CA PRO A 119 3.10 -21.99 9.72
C PRO A 119 2.85 -20.52 9.37
N GLU A 120 2.65 -20.28 8.07
CA GLU A 120 2.11 -19.02 7.55
C GLU A 120 0.57 -19.11 7.49
N PHE A 121 -0.11 -17.98 7.59
CA PHE A 121 -1.57 -17.93 7.63
C PHE A 121 -2.14 -16.87 6.69
N ARG A 122 -3.35 -17.15 6.17
CA ARG A 122 -4.32 -16.12 5.80
C ARG A 122 -5.51 -16.21 6.74
N ILE A 123 -6.02 -15.07 7.17
CA ILE A 123 -7.11 -14.98 8.13
C ILE A 123 -8.12 -13.96 7.63
N THR A 124 -9.39 -14.36 7.59
CA THR A 124 -10.53 -13.49 7.31
C THR A 124 -11.55 -13.64 8.43
N SER A 125 -11.91 -12.57 9.15
CA SER A 125 -12.86 -12.68 10.29
C SER A 125 -14.18 -11.91 10.11
N ILE A 126 -14.52 -11.56 8.88
CA ILE A 126 -15.86 -11.03 8.61
C ILE A 126 -16.87 -12.17 8.83
N ARG A 127 -18.01 -11.87 9.46
CA ARG A 127 -19.04 -12.89 9.74
C ARG A 127 -20.12 -12.94 8.66
N SER A 128 -20.53 -11.80 8.10
CA SER A 128 -21.61 -11.66 7.10
C SER A 128 -21.41 -10.43 6.21
N SER A 129 -22.11 -10.36 5.07
CA SER A 129 -22.21 -9.11 4.29
C SER A 129 -22.78 -8.00 5.16
N GLY A 130 -22.15 -6.82 5.17
CA GLY A 130 -22.55 -5.71 6.05
C GLY A 130 -22.10 -5.86 7.50
N ALA A 131 -21.13 -6.73 7.80
CA ALA A 131 -20.52 -6.77 9.13
C ALA A 131 -19.96 -5.40 9.52
N ASP A 132 -20.12 -5.05 10.79
CA ASP A 132 -19.61 -3.79 11.33
C ASP A 132 -18.08 -3.76 11.45
N TYR A 133 -17.37 -4.79 11.01
CA TYR A 133 -15.92 -4.84 10.97
C TYR A 133 -15.41 -5.82 9.90
N ALA A 134 -14.16 -5.57 9.49
CA ALA A 134 -13.37 -6.49 8.71
C ALA A 134 -11.98 -6.69 9.32
N LEU A 135 -11.50 -7.92 9.24
CA LEU A 135 -10.11 -8.29 9.47
C LEU A 135 -9.72 -9.22 8.32
N TRP A 136 -8.67 -8.82 7.61
CA TRP A 136 -7.95 -9.68 6.68
C TRP A 136 -6.47 -9.59 7.04
N VAL A 137 -5.82 -10.74 7.16
CA VAL A 137 -4.39 -10.82 7.51
C VAL A 137 -3.71 -11.89 6.68
N ARG A 138 -2.51 -11.60 6.19
CA ARG A 138 -1.58 -12.57 5.62
C ARG A 138 -0.24 -12.49 6.35
N THR A 139 0.26 -13.62 6.86
CA THR A 139 1.55 -13.69 7.59
C THR A 139 2.64 -14.33 6.75
N PHE A 140 3.82 -13.73 6.72
CA PHE A 140 4.94 -14.20 5.92
C PHE A 140 6.10 -14.58 6.82
N ARG A 141 6.68 -15.75 6.57
CA ARG A 141 7.85 -16.23 7.32
C ARG A 141 9.10 -15.61 6.76
N GLY A 142 10.01 -15.20 7.64
CA GLY A 142 11.32 -14.75 7.25
C GLY A 142 12.27 -15.87 6.84
N GLN A 143 13.45 -15.50 6.35
CA GLN A 143 14.56 -16.42 6.14
C GLN A 143 15.09 -16.94 7.48
N SER A 144 14.98 -16.13 8.53
CA SER A 144 15.28 -16.47 9.92
C SER A 144 13.99 -16.55 10.76
N PRO A 145 13.94 -17.37 11.82
CA PRO A 145 12.75 -17.51 12.68
C PRO A 145 12.27 -16.21 13.33
N ASP A 146 13.19 -15.27 13.59
CA ASP A 146 12.90 -14.01 14.27
C ASP A 146 12.40 -12.90 13.32
N ILE A 147 12.28 -13.20 12.03
CA ILE A 147 11.78 -12.28 11.02
C ILE A 147 10.41 -12.76 10.55
N ALA A 148 9.42 -11.88 10.57
CA ALA A 148 8.11 -12.13 10.00
C ALA A 148 7.55 -10.89 9.30
N GLY A 149 6.88 -11.10 8.17
CA GLY A 149 6.11 -10.08 7.47
C GLY A 149 4.62 -10.23 7.78
N TYR A 150 3.88 -9.13 7.74
CA TYR A 150 2.43 -9.13 7.86
C TYR A 150 1.83 -8.16 6.85
N LEU A 151 0.78 -8.59 6.18
CA LEU A 151 -0.19 -7.69 5.55
C LEU A 151 -1.47 -7.73 6.37
N VAL A 152 -2.00 -6.55 6.69
CA VAL A 152 -3.09 -6.39 7.66
C VAL A 152 -4.07 -5.36 7.12
N HIS A 153 -5.31 -5.76 6.93
CA HIS A 153 -6.42 -4.85 6.67
C HIS A 153 -7.43 -4.99 7.80
N ILE A 154 -7.61 -3.91 8.55
CA ILE A 154 -8.64 -3.84 9.60
C ILE A 154 -9.48 -2.61 9.37
N SER A 155 -10.80 -2.79 9.37
CA SER A 155 -11.76 -1.70 9.34
C SER A 155 -12.92 -2.01 10.27
N ALA A 156 -13.60 -0.97 10.74
CA ALA A 156 -14.76 -1.11 11.61
C ALA A 156 -15.72 0.07 11.44
N ALA A 157 -17.02 -0.16 11.56
CA ALA A 157 -18.02 0.89 11.64
C ALA A 157 -17.82 1.70 12.93
N CYS A 158 -18.10 3.00 12.87
CA CYS A 158 -18.01 3.87 14.05
C CYS A 158 -18.96 3.44 15.18
N SER A 159 -20.05 2.74 14.86
CA SER A 159 -20.98 2.13 15.83
C SER A 159 -20.30 1.14 16.77
N GLN A 160 -19.19 0.51 16.35
CA GLN A 160 -18.44 -0.45 17.18
C GLN A 160 -17.69 0.20 18.34
N LEU A 161 -17.60 1.52 18.40
CA LEU A 161 -16.97 2.24 19.50
C LEU A 161 -17.87 2.37 20.73
N VAL A 162 -19.18 2.13 20.58
CA VAL A 162 -20.16 2.27 21.66
C VAL A 162 -19.92 1.21 22.73
N GLY A 163 -19.79 1.64 23.99
CA GLY A 163 -19.58 0.74 25.12
C GLY A 163 -18.15 0.20 25.27
N LEU A 164 -17.20 0.61 24.42
CA LEU A 164 -15.79 0.26 24.62
C LEU A 164 -15.22 1.00 25.84
N PRO A 165 -14.28 0.38 26.59
CA PRO A 165 -13.51 1.07 27.61
C PRO A 165 -12.82 2.31 27.03
N SER A 166 -12.88 3.41 27.78
CA SER A 166 -12.19 4.65 27.41
C SER A 166 -10.69 4.47 27.67
N ASP A 167 -9.91 4.66 26.61
CA ASP A 167 -8.45 4.79 26.63
C ASP A 167 -8.04 5.76 25.51
N ASP A 168 -6.75 6.13 25.45
CA ASP A 168 -6.25 7.10 24.47
C ASP A 168 -6.55 6.69 23.02
N THR A 169 -6.54 5.38 22.71
CA THR A 169 -6.82 4.87 21.37
C THR A 169 -8.30 4.93 21.05
N THR A 170 -9.17 4.60 22.00
CA THR A 170 -10.62 4.71 21.89
C THR A 170 -11.04 6.17 21.70
N GLU A 171 -10.49 7.10 22.48
CA GLU A 171 -10.82 8.51 22.35
C GLU A 171 -10.30 9.12 21.04
N ALA A 172 -9.13 8.69 20.56
CA ALA A 172 -8.65 9.07 19.22
C ALA A 172 -9.58 8.56 18.11
N ALA A 173 -10.02 7.30 18.18
CA ALA A 173 -10.96 6.72 17.22
C ALA A 173 -12.33 7.42 17.25
N LYS A 174 -12.84 7.78 18.45
CA LYS A 174 -14.08 8.56 18.59
C LYS A 174 -13.96 9.93 17.94
N ARG A 175 -12.84 10.63 18.12
CA ARG A 175 -12.57 11.92 17.44
C ARG A 175 -12.56 11.78 15.92
N GLU A 176 -11.99 10.71 15.40
CA GLU A 176 -12.01 10.42 13.96
C GLU A 176 -13.46 10.20 13.47
N CYS A 177 -14.23 9.38 14.19
CA CYS A 177 -15.63 9.10 13.89
C CYS A 177 -16.57 10.31 14.04
N ALA A 178 -16.18 11.34 14.80
CA ALA A 178 -16.94 12.57 14.94
C ALA A 178 -16.78 13.51 13.72
N LYS A 179 -15.83 13.26 12.82
CA LYS A 179 -15.65 14.07 11.60
C LYS A 179 -16.86 13.92 10.67
N PRO A 180 -17.35 15.01 10.05
CA PRO A 180 -18.49 14.96 9.14
C PRO A 180 -18.31 13.91 8.03
N GLY A 181 -19.33 13.08 7.81
CA GLY A 181 -19.34 12.05 6.76
C GLY A 181 -18.55 10.77 7.08
N ARG A 182 -17.80 10.71 8.18
CA ARG A 182 -17.07 9.50 8.59
C ARG A 182 -18.05 8.45 9.11
N LYS A 183 -18.06 7.26 8.49
CA LYS A 183 -18.92 6.13 8.90
C LYS A 183 -18.14 4.94 9.47
N GLY A 184 -16.83 4.92 9.26
CA GLY A 184 -15.96 3.83 9.71
C GLY A 184 -14.53 4.27 9.97
N LEU A 185 -13.77 3.34 10.52
CA LEU A 185 -12.37 3.38 10.87
C LEU A 185 -11.58 2.46 9.94
N GLY A 186 -10.28 2.65 9.93
CA GLY A 186 -9.37 1.93 9.04
C GLY A 186 -8.73 2.88 8.04
N THR A 187 -7.57 2.47 7.54
CA THR A 187 -6.75 3.30 6.65
C THR A 187 -6.30 2.58 5.39
N GLY A 188 -6.90 1.41 5.09
CA GLY A 188 -6.48 0.52 4.01
C GLY A 188 -5.58 -0.61 4.50
N LEU A 189 -4.95 -1.29 3.54
CA LEU A 189 -4.01 -2.37 3.80
C LEU A 189 -2.69 -1.80 4.33
N ARG A 190 -2.16 -2.44 5.38
CA ARG A 190 -0.91 -2.08 6.04
C ARG A 190 0.09 -3.23 5.95
N ALA A 191 1.36 -2.90 5.82
CA ALA A 191 2.45 -3.86 5.84
C ALA A 191 3.31 -3.65 7.07
N TYR A 192 3.54 -4.72 7.82
CA TYR A 192 4.41 -4.72 8.98
C TYR A 192 5.51 -5.74 8.82
N ARG A 193 6.64 -5.45 9.45
CA ARG A 193 7.73 -6.40 9.65
C ARG A 193 7.99 -6.51 11.15
N ILE A 194 8.21 -7.73 11.62
CA ILE A 194 8.68 -8.00 12.97
C ILE A 194 10.08 -8.59 12.84
N VAL A 195 11.05 -7.98 13.53
CA VAL A 195 12.44 -8.44 13.60
C VAL A 195 12.85 -8.48 15.06
N ASP A 196 13.23 -9.64 15.57
CA ASP A 196 13.63 -9.84 16.98
C ASP A 196 12.56 -9.30 17.96
N GLY A 197 11.29 -9.54 17.63
CA GLY A 197 10.13 -9.07 18.39
C GLY A 197 9.81 -7.56 18.25
N LYS A 198 10.63 -6.79 17.54
CA LYS A 198 10.39 -5.37 17.27
C LYS A 198 9.52 -5.20 16.02
N VAL A 199 8.42 -4.46 16.18
CA VAL A 199 7.49 -4.13 15.08
C VAL A 199 7.95 -2.89 14.32
N GLU A 200 7.90 -2.98 13.00
CA GLU A 200 8.15 -1.89 12.06
C GLU A 200 6.97 -1.77 11.08
N ASP A 201 6.42 -0.57 10.93
CA ASP A 201 5.49 -0.26 9.84
C ASP A 201 6.30 -0.04 8.56
N VAL A 202 6.16 -0.97 7.62
CA VAL A 202 6.86 -0.96 6.33
C VAL A 202 5.90 -0.68 5.17
N THR A 203 4.71 -0.16 5.45
CA THR A 203 3.68 0.12 4.43
C THR A 203 4.23 1.00 3.30
N ALA A 204 5.01 2.04 3.63
CA ALA A 204 5.62 2.93 2.65
C ALA A 204 6.70 2.27 1.76
N SER A 205 7.20 1.08 2.12
CA SER A 205 8.16 0.36 1.29
C SER A 205 7.51 -0.34 0.10
N ILE A 206 6.20 -0.59 0.16
CA ILE A 206 5.42 -1.14 -0.95
C ILE A 206 4.96 0.03 -1.80
N ARG A 207 5.32 -0.01 -3.09
CA ARG A 207 4.97 1.02 -4.07
C ARG A 207 3.46 1.03 -4.25
N GLN A 208 2.85 2.21 -4.11
CA GLN A 208 1.43 2.41 -4.39
C GLN A 208 1.16 2.09 -5.87
N PRO A 209 0.01 1.47 -6.21
CA PRO A 209 -0.28 1.11 -7.59
C PRO A 209 -0.35 2.32 -8.53
N LYS A 210 -0.83 3.46 -8.04
CA LYS A 210 -0.82 4.71 -8.81
C LYS A 210 0.61 5.16 -9.16
N ASP A 211 1.56 5.01 -8.23
CA ASP A 211 2.97 5.33 -8.48
C ASP A 211 3.64 4.30 -9.38
N ALA A 212 3.24 3.02 -9.29
CA ALA A 212 3.76 1.94 -10.12
C ALA A 212 3.30 2.04 -11.58
N LEU A 213 2.03 2.39 -11.80
CA LEU A 213 1.44 2.58 -13.11
C LEU A 213 1.80 3.94 -13.73
N GLY A 214 2.04 4.93 -12.87
CA GLY A 214 2.17 6.34 -13.22
C GLY A 214 0.80 7.04 -13.16
N SER A 215 0.75 8.18 -12.46
CA SER A 215 -0.51 8.89 -12.16
C SER A 215 -1.34 9.22 -13.40
N GLU A 216 -0.71 9.64 -14.50
CA GLU A 216 -1.42 9.99 -15.73
C GLU A 216 -2.14 8.77 -16.34
N LEU A 217 -1.46 7.62 -16.38
CA LEU A 217 -2.03 6.40 -16.95
C LEU A 217 -3.12 5.83 -16.05
N TYR A 218 -2.89 5.86 -14.73
CA TYR A 218 -3.88 5.48 -13.73
C TYR A 218 -5.18 6.30 -13.88
N ASP A 219 -5.06 7.64 -13.91
CA ASP A 219 -6.21 8.53 -14.01
C ASP A 219 -6.91 8.41 -15.37
N ARG A 220 -6.15 8.16 -16.45
CA ARG A 220 -6.71 7.86 -17.77
C ARG A 220 -7.56 6.61 -17.78
N TYR A 221 -7.12 5.53 -17.12
CA TYR A 221 -7.90 4.30 -17.07
C TYR A 221 -9.11 4.40 -16.16
N GLN A 222 -9.03 5.15 -15.06
CA GLN A 222 -10.23 5.49 -14.28
C GLN A 222 -11.26 6.26 -15.11
N ALA A 223 -10.81 7.25 -15.89
CA ALA A 223 -11.69 7.99 -16.81
C ALA A 223 -12.28 7.11 -17.92
N ALA A 224 -11.63 5.99 -18.25
CA ALA A 224 -12.11 4.98 -19.18
C ALA A 224 -13.00 3.91 -18.52
N GLY A 225 -13.37 4.07 -17.24
CA GLY A 225 -14.27 3.17 -16.53
C GLY A 225 -13.58 2.11 -15.66
N ALA A 226 -12.25 2.16 -15.50
CA ALA A 226 -11.56 1.27 -14.58
C ALA A 226 -11.89 1.63 -13.12
N GLY A 227 -12.06 0.60 -12.29
CA GLY A 227 -12.16 0.77 -10.84
C GLY A 227 -10.86 1.27 -10.21
N ASP A 228 -10.92 1.55 -8.90
CA ASP A 228 -9.71 1.75 -8.11
C ASP A 228 -8.83 0.49 -8.13
N ALA A 229 -7.51 0.66 -8.08
CA ALA A 229 -6.62 -0.48 -7.96
C ALA A 229 -6.83 -1.19 -6.62
N PHE A 230 -6.69 -2.51 -6.63
CA PHE A 230 -6.74 -3.36 -5.44
C PHE A 230 -5.72 -4.50 -5.56
N LEU A 231 -5.48 -5.19 -4.44
CA LEU A 231 -4.60 -6.34 -4.37
C LEU A 231 -5.34 -7.59 -4.82
N ASP A 232 -4.88 -8.20 -5.92
CA ASP A 232 -5.20 -9.57 -6.27
C ASP A 232 -4.52 -10.51 -5.27
N ASP A 233 -5.32 -11.03 -4.32
CA ASP A 233 -4.91 -11.93 -3.26
C ASP A 233 -5.13 -13.42 -3.58
N SER A 234 -5.62 -13.74 -4.79
CA SER A 234 -5.97 -15.11 -5.20
C SER A 234 -4.83 -16.13 -5.10
N ARG A 235 -3.58 -15.68 -5.21
CA ARG A 235 -2.38 -16.52 -5.09
C ARG A 235 -1.64 -16.39 -3.76
N LEU A 236 -2.07 -15.49 -2.86
CA LEU A 236 -1.35 -15.26 -1.59
C LEU A 236 -1.40 -16.47 -0.66
N ASP A 237 -2.38 -17.36 -0.82
CA ASP A 237 -2.45 -18.64 -0.10
C ASP A 237 -1.44 -19.68 -0.58
N GLN A 238 -0.67 -19.39 -1.63
CA GLN A 238 0.33 -20.30 -2.22
C GLN A 238 1.73 -19.67 -2.26
N VAL A 239 1.81 -18.42 -2.71
CA VAL A 239 3.06 -17.70 -2.97
C VAL A 239 3.14 -16.41 -2.15
N PRO A 240 4.34 -15.90 -1.84
CA PRO A 240 4.51 -14.70 -1.04
C PRO A 240 4.47 -13.43 -1.91
N VAL A 241 3.65 -13.44 -2.97
CA VAL A 241 3.58 -12.40 -4.00
C VAL A 241 2.16 -11.90 -4.12
N GLY A 242 2.00 -10.58 -4.13
CA GLY A 242 0.75 -9.90 -4.45
C GLY A 242 0.88 -9.09 -5.73
N ARG A 243 -0.23 -8.95 -6.47
CA ARG A 243 -0.30 -8.11 -7.67
C ARG A 243 -1.32 -7.00 -7.46
N TRP A 244 -0.94 -5.79 -7.85
CA TRP A 244 -1.91 -4.71 -7.97
C TRP A 244 -2.58 -4.77 -9.33
N ILE A 245 -3.90 -4.73 -9.34
CA ILE A 245 -4.70 -4.71 -10.56
C ILE A 245 -5.79 -3.63 -10.50
N MET A 246 -6.20 -3.16 -11.66
CA MET A 246 -7.46 -2.43 -11.84
C MET A 246 -8.36 -3.27 -12.76
N GLU A 247 -9.64 -3.30 -12.46
CA GLU A 247 -10.66 -3.97 -13.28
C GLU A 247 -11.43 -2.96 -14.13
N LEU A 248 -11.69 -3.34 -15.38
CA LEU A 248 -12.52 -2.58 -16.31
C LEU A 248 -13.94 -3.15 -16.35
N ASP A 249 -14.89 -2.34 -16.82
CA ASP A 249 -16.22 -2.82 -17.22
C ASP A 249 -16.09 -3.89 -18.33
N PRO A 250 -16.63 -5.11 -18.14
CA PRO A 250 -16.59 -6.18 -19.13
C PRO A 250 -17.17 -5.83 -20.49
N GLU A 251 -18.10 -4.89 -20.54
CA GLU A 251 -18.72 -4.44 -21.79
C GLU A 251 -17.89 -3.34 -22.47
N GLN A 252 -16.88 -2.79 -21.80
CA GLN A 252 -16.01 -1.72 -22.27
C GLN A 252 -14.53 -1.98 -21.91
N PRO A 253 -13.93 -3.08 -22.39
CA PRO A 253 -12.53 -3.37 -22.15
C PRO A 253 -11.61 -2.33 -22.82
N LEU A 254 -10.39 -2.20 -22.32
CA LEU A 254 -9.34 -1.48 -23.03
C LEU A 254 -8.95 -2.24 -24.31
N ALA A 255 -8.34 -1.55 -25.26
CA ALA A 255 -7.67 -2.23 -26.37
C ALA A 255 -6.60 -3.20 -25.84
N GLU A 256 -6.44 -4.37 -26.45
CA GLU A 256 -5.51 -5.41 -25.95
C GLU A 256 -4.04 -4.94 -25.95
N ASP A 257 -3.69 -4.05 -26.88
CA ASP A 257 -2.36 -3.44 -26.98
C ASP A 257 -2.17 -2.24 -26.05
N ALA A 258 -3.20 -1.85 -25.29
CA ALA A 258 -3.09 -0.76 -24.33
C ALA A 258 -1.94 -1.01 -23.34
N PRO A 259 -1.17 0.03 -22.98
CA PRO A 259 -0.10 -0.10 -22.00
C PRO A 259 -0.58 -0.75 -20.71
N ARG A 260 0.15 -1.71 -20.16
CA ARG A 260 -0.20 -2.35 -18.88
C ARG A 260 -1.48 -3.20 -18.86
N ALA A 261 -2.30 -3.16 -19.91
CA ALA A 261 -3.47 -4.03 -20.04
C ALA A 261 -3.06 -5.51 -20.21
N PHE A 262 -3.90 -6.40 -19.72
CA PHE A 262 -3.84 -7.85 -19.90
C PHE A 262 -5.26 -8.44 -19.80
N ASP A 263 -5.37 -9.75 -19.98
CA ASP A 263 -6.67 -10.46 -19.98
C ASP A 263 -7.69 -9.84 -20.97
N ARG A 264 -7.28 -9.69 -22.23
CA ARG A 264 -8.11 -9.09 -23.31
C ARG A 264 -8.59 -7.66 -22.98
N GLY A 265 -7.78 -6.90 -22.26
CA GLY A 265 -8.10 -5.50 -21.91
C GLY A 265 -8.98 -5.32 -20.68
N MET A 266 -9.36 -6.42 -20.02
CA MET A 266 -10.21 -6.42 -18.83
C MET A 266 -9.50 -5.97 -17.56
N LEU A 267 -8.19 -6.19 -17.50
CA LEU A 267 -7.39 -5.94 -16.32
C LEU A 267 -6.19 -5.07 -16.67
N VAL A 268 -5.81 -4.20 -15.75
CA VAL A 268 -4.57 -3.40 -15.84
C VAL A 268 -3.61 -3.86 -14.76
N HIS A 269 -2.37 -4.14 -15.15
CA HIS A 269 -1.30 -4.49 -14.22
C HIS A 269 -0.61 -3.25 -13.66
N ALA A 270 -0.63 -3.09 -12.33
CA ALA A 270 0.00 -1.98 -11.62
C ALA A 270 1.18 -2.44 -10.72
N GLY A 271 1.90 -3.49 -11.14
CA GLY A 271 3.06 -4.01 -10.42
C GLY A 271 2.75 -5.17 -9.47
N PHE A 272 3.81 -5.77 -8.96
CA PHE A 272 3.82 -6.78 -7.92
C PHE A 272 4.59 -6.28 -6.69
N PHE A 273 4.30 -6.89 -5.55
CA PHE A 273 5.24 -6.96 -4.45
C PHE A 273 5.53 -8.41 -4.09
N LEU A 274 6.74 -8.68 -3.60
CA LEU A 274 7.21 -9.98 -3.14
C LEU A 274 7.77 -9.85 -1.73
N TRP A 275 7.30 -10.69 -0.81
CA TRP A 275 8.04 -10.93 0.42
C TRP A 275 9.19 -11.89 0.15
N ASN A 276 10.43 -11.40 0.24
CA ASN A 276 11.65 -12.18 -0.05
C ASN A 276 12.18 -12.96 1.18
N GLY A 277 11.45 -12.95 2.29
CA GLY A 277 11.90 -13.51 3.57
C GLY A 277 12.62 -12.52 4.49
N ASN A 278 12.76 -11.25 4.10
CA ASN A 278 13.35 -10.21 4.94
C ASN A 278 12.58 -8.87 4.83
N HIS A 279 12.14 -8.52 3.62
CA HIS A 279 11.37 -7.33 3.35
C HIS A 279 10.46 -7.52 2.12
N PHE A 280 9.58 -6.55 1.88
CA PHE A 280 8.79 -6.48 0.65
C PHE A 280 9.59 -5.80 -0.47
N GLU A 281 9.69 -6.47 -1.61
CA GLU A 281 10.31 -5.96 -2.84
C GLU A 281 9.26 -5.64 -3.88
N ASN A 282 9.34 -4.47 -4.50
CA ASN A 282 8.46 -4.12 -5.62
C ASN A 282 9.03 -4.63 -6.94
N ARG A 283 8.19 -5.21 -7.80
CA ARG A 283 8.59 -5.78 -9.09
C ARG A 283 7.57 -5.48 -10.18
N ASP A 284 8.03 -5.29 -11.42
CA ASP A 284 7.15 -5.20 -12.58
C ASP A 284 6.79 -6.58 -13.15
N THR A 285 7.62 -7.59 -12.89
CA THR A 285 7.41 -8.97 -13.37
C THR A 285 7.83 -9.97 -12.30
N VAL A 286 7.25 -11.17 -12.38
CA VAL A 286 7.61 -12.30 -11.51
C VAL A 286 7.84 -13.57 -12.34
N PRO A 287 8.70 -14.50 -11.92
CA PRO A 287 8.80 -15.82 -12.53
C PRO A 287 7.52 -16.66 -12.32
N ALA A 288 7.22 -17.57 -13.24
CA ALA A 288 6.03 -18.43 -13.21
C ALA A 288 5.86 -19.21 -11.90
N ARG A 289 6.96 -19.70 -11.29
CA ARG A 289 6.91 -20.36 -9.96
C ARG A 289 6.37 -19.48 -8.83
N LEU A 290 6.43 -18.15 -8.98
CA LEU A 290 5.93 -17.18 -8.01
C LEU A 290 4.54 -16.65 -8.39
N TRP A 291 3.93 -17.17 -9.45
CA TRP A 291 2.57 -16.83 -9.86
C TRP A 291 1.87 -18.08 -10.43
N PRO A 292 1.68 -19.12 -9.60
CA PRO A 292 1.10 -20.37 -10.06
C PRO A 292 -0.33 -20.17 -10.55
N CYS A 293 -0.72 -21.06 -11.44
CA CYS A 293 -2.11 -21.32 -11.75
C CYS A 293 -2.89 -21.66 -10.47
N THR A 294 -4.05 -21.04 -10.29
CA THR A 294 -5.01 -21.46 -9.26
C THR A 294 -5.70 -22.76 -9.72
N ASP A 295 -6.45 -23.41 -8.82
CA ASP A 295 -7.24 -24.61 -9.11
C ASP A 295 -8.39 -24.35 -10.11
N ARG A 296 -8.51 -23.11 -10.61
CA ARG A 296 -9.39 -22.71 -11.70
C ARG A 296 -8.51 -22.41 -12.93
N PRO A 297 -8.24 -23.39 -13.81
CA PRO A 297 -7.34 -23.21 -14.95
C PRO A 297 -7.76 -22.11 -15.93
N SER A 298 -9.03 -21.69 -15.91
CA SER A 298 -9.53 -20.53 -16.66
C SER A 298 -8.95 -19.20 -16.17
N GLU A 299 -8.50 -19.13 -14.92
CA GLU A 299 -7.83 -17.95 -14.33
C GLU A 299 -6.32 -17.92 -14.65
N CYS A 300 -5.80 -18.96 -15.33
CA CYS A 300 -4.45 -18.97 -15.85
C CYS A 300 -4.41 -18.24 -17.18
N ASN A 301 -4.08 -16.96 -17.14
CA ASN A 301 -3.78 -16.23 -18.35
C ASN A 301 -2.39 -16.65 -18.86
N LYS A 302 -2.35 -17.57 -19.84
CA LYS A 302 -1.12 -18.02 -20.51
C LYS A 302 -0.40 -16.91 -21.28
N GLU A 303 -1.10 -15.82 -21.55
CA GLU A 303 -0.61 -14.63 -22.27
C GLU A 303 -0.26 -13.49 -21.31
N ASP A 304 -0.22 -13.76 -20.00
CA ASP A 304 0.18 -12.78 -18.99
C ASP A 304 1.66 -12.43 -19.11
N ARG A 305 1.95 -11.39 -19.92
CA ARG A 305 3.29 -10.87 -20.19
C ARG A 305 4.05 -10.39 -18.94
N TYR A 306 3.41 -10.29 -17.79
CA TYR A 306 4.06 -9.92 -16.52
C TYR A 306 4.52 -11.13 -15.69
N VAL A 307 4.14 -12.33 -16.13
CA VAL A 307 4.61 -13.62 -15.60
C VAL A 307 5.62 -14.21 -16.58
N THR A 308 6.87 -14.27 -16.16
CA THR A 308 7.99 -14.67 -17.02
C THR A 308 8.36 -16.14 -16.81
N ALA A 309 8.96 -16.75 -17.82
CA ALA A 309 9.48 -18.11 -17.69
C ALA A 309 10.48 -18.22 -16.53
N ASP A 310 10.48 -19.35 -15.83
CA ASP A 310 11.48 -19.63 -14.81
C ASP A 310 12.88 -19.64 -15.42
N LYS A 311 13.76 -18.79 -14.88
CA LYS A 311 15.21 -18.85 -15.09
C LYS A 311 15.84 -19.86 -14.14
#